data_AF-A0A7V9LJ12-F1
#
_entry.id   AF-A0A7V9LJ12-F1
#
_cell.length_a   1.000
_cell.length_b   1.000
_cell.length_c   1.000
_cell.angle_alpha   90.00
_cell.angle_beta   90.00
_cell.angle_gamma   90.00
#
_symmetry.space_group_name_H-M   'P 1'
#
loop_
_entity.id
_entity.type
_entity.pdbx_description
1 polymer ?
#
loop_
_entity_poly.entity_id
_entity_poly.type
_entity_poly.pdbx_seq_one_letter_code
_entity_poly.pdbx_strand_id
1 'polypeptide(L)'
;KWLHRRVCERFLPPQIMCRKKRGFAVNVVDEWFNANLGGRFQEMLLDENSLMFSLLKPGPVRRLLETHQSGRYDNHKLLFSLVMLEQWLRGIRQLPLAAASS
;
A
#
# COMPACT_ATOMS: atom_id res chain seq x y z
N LYS A 1 -13.90 -22.63 -12.22
CA LYS A 1 -13.70 -21.22 -12.66
C LYS A 1 -14.05 -21.02 -14.16
N TRP A 2 -15.10 -21.66 -14.69
CA TRP A 2 -15.45 -21.58 -16.13
C TRP A 2 -16.54 -20.54 -16.40
N LEU A 3 -17.60 -20.54 -15.59
CA LEU A 3 -18.74 -19.63 -15.73
C LEU A 3 -18.34 -18.14 -15.71
N HIS A 4 -17.48 -17.74 -14.78
CA HIS A 4 -16.98 -16.35 -14.69
C HIS A 4 -16.23 -15.91 -15.96
N ARG A 5 -15.50 -16.80 -16.63
CA ARG A 5 -14.82 -16.45 -17.89
C ARG A 5 -15.83 -16.26 -19.01
N ARG A 6 -16.81 -17.16 -19.13
CA ARG A 6 -17.89 -17.11 -20.13
C ARG A 6 -18.71 -15.82 -20.04
N VAL A 7 -19.00 -15.35 -18.82
CA VAL A 7 -19.76 -14.09 -18.62
C VAL A 7 -18.92 -12.88 -19.01
N CYS A 8 -17.66 -12.82 -18.55
CA CYS A 8 -16.79 -11.69 -18.84
C CYS A 8 -16.39 -11.58 -20.32
N GLU A 9 -16.49 -12.66 -21.12
CA GLU A 9 -16.15 -12.67 -22.57
C GLU A 9 -16.99 -11.67 -23.37
N ARG A 10 -18.20 -11.37 -22.89
CA ARG A 10 -19.10 -10.40 -23.51
C ARG A 10 -18.76 -8.95 -23.19
N PHE A 11 -17.93 -8.71 -22.18
CA PHE A 11 -17.67 -7.37 -21.63
C PHE A 11 -16.19 -6.95 -21.66
N LEU A 12 -15.26 -7.89 -21.82
CA LEU A 12 -13.83 -7.63 -21.77
C LEU A 12 -13.13 -8.04 -23.08
N PRO A 13 -12.17 -7.24 -23.58
CA PRO A 13 -11.36 -7.61 -24.74
C PRO A 13 -10.63 -8.94 -24.55
N PRO A 14 -10.42 -9.72 -25.64
CA PRO A 14 -9.72 -11.01 -25.58
C PRO A 14 -8.33 -10.95 -24.95
N GLN A 15 -7.63 -9.81 -25.09
CA GLN A 15 -6.31 -9.62 -24.49
C GLN A 15 -6.32 -9.69 -22.94
N ILE A 16 -7.43 -9.30 -22.30
CA ILE A 16 -7.59 -9.34 -20.84
C ILE A 16 -7.87 -10.78 -20.37
N MET A 17 -8.59 -11.55 -21.17
CA MET A 17 -9.01 -12.91 -20.85
C MET A 17 -7.88 -13.95 -20.88
N CYS A 18 -6.97 -13.78 -21.83
CA CYS A 18 -5.80 -14.65 -22.00
C CYS A 18 -4.67 -14.32 -21.02
N ARG A 19 -4.74 -13.20 -20.29
CA ARG A 19 -3.74 -12.84 -19.30
C ARG A 19 -3.73 -13.85 -18.16
N LYS A 20 -2.54 -14.41 -17.86
CA LYS A 20 -2.33 -15.27 -16.68
C LYS A 20 -2.74 -14.48 -15.44
N LYS A 21 -3.53 -15.11 -14.55
CA LYS A 21 -3.88 -14.52 -13.26
C LYS A 21 -2.59 -14.20 -12.52
N ARG A 22 -2.24 -12.91 -12.46
CA ARG A 22 -1.23 -12.44 -11.54
C ARG A 22 -1.93 -12.38 -10.19
N GLY A 23 -1.37 -13.04 -9.18
CA GLY A 23 -1.72 -12.67 -7.81
C GLY A 23 -1.40 -11.18 -7.61
N PHE A 24 -1.90 -10.57 -6.54
CA PHE A 24 -1.36 -9.31 -6.01
C PHE A 24 0.07 -9.55 -5.48
N ALA A 25 0.91 -10.16 -6.31
CA ALA A 25 2.18 -10.73 -5.96
C ALA A 25 3.10 -9.60 -5.52
N VAL A 26 3.68 -9.80 -4.34
CA VAL A 26 4.82 -9.14 -3.69
C VAL A 26 5.63 -8.22 -4.59
N ASN A 27 6.00 -8.68 -5.79
CA ASN A 27 6.74 -7.95 -6.82
C ASN A 27 6.10 -6.61 -7.21
N VAL A 28 4.77 -6.48 -7.20
CA VAL A 28 4.08 -5.21 -7.46
C VAL A 28 4.28 -4.26 -6.30
N VAL A 29 4.31 -4.75 -5.06
CA VAL A 29 4.62 -3.93 -3.89
C VAL A 29 6.08 -3.51 -3.96
N ASP A 30 6.99 -4.40 -4.34
CA ASP A 30 8.41 -4.10 -4.46
C ASP A 30 8.67 -3.10 -5.60
N GLU A 31 8.09 -3.30 -6.79
CA GLU A 31 8.21 -2.34 -7.89
C GLU A 31 7.48 -1.03 -7.59
N TRP A 32 6.35 -1.05 -6.88
CA TRP A 32 5.61 0.17 -6.51
C TRP A 32 6.31 0.95 -5.40
N PHE A 33 6.89 0.25 -4.41
CA PHE A 33 7.77 0.82 -3.40
C PHE A 33 8.99 1.39 -4.14
N ASN A 34 9.71 0.52 -4.87
CA ASN A 34 10.58 0.72 -6.06
C ASN A 34 10.45 2.05 -6.81
N ALA A 35 9.26 2.31 -7.35
CA ALA A 35 9.01 3.29 -8.40
C ALA A 35 8.32 4.57 -7.89
N ASN A 36 7.54 4.49 -6.80
CA ASN A 36 7.05 5.68 -6.10
C ASN A 36 8.07 6.22 -5.08
N LEU A 37 9.25 5.59 -4.99
CA LEU A 37 10.42 5.87 -4.15
C LEU A 37 11.15 7.19 -4.46
N GLY A 38 10.46 8.20 -4.96
CA GLY A 38 10.99 9.56 -5.01
C GLY A 38 10.96 10.24 -3.63
N GLY A 39 11.45 9.59 -2.57
CA GLY A 39 11.55 10.13 -1.20
C GLY A 39 10.27 10.10 -0.36
N ARG A 40 9.10 10.35 -0.96
CA ARG A 40 7.86 10.64 -0.22
C ARG A 40 7.41 9.60 0.83
N PHE A 41 7.51 8.31 0.54
CA PHE A 41 7.13 7.28 1.52
C PHE A 41 8.15 7.10 2.63
N GLN A 42 9.44 7.25 2.30
CA GLN A 42 10.49 7.22 3.32
C GLN A 42 10.38 8.45 4.21
N GLU A 43 10.18 9.64 3.63
CA GLU A 43 9.90 10.87 4.36
C GLU A 43 8.73 10.68 5.32
N MET A 44 7.64 10.09 4.85
CA MET A 44 6.48 9.81 5.69
C MET A 44 6.78 8.82 6.84
N LEU A 45 7.60 7.79 6.62
CA LEU A 45 8.01 6.87 7.70
C LEU A 45 9.04 7.48 8.66
N LEU A 46 9.68 8.60 8.29
CA LEU A 46 10.69 9.31 9.07
C LEU A 46 10.16 10.62 9.71
N ASP A 47 9.04 11.14 9.22
CA ASP A 47 8.39 12.38 9.69
C ASP A 47 7.73 12.15 11.05
N GLU A 48 8.21 12.84 12.06
CA GLU A 48 7.68 12.75 13.43
C GLU A 48 6.22 13.19 13.54
N ASN A 49 5.73 13.98 12.58
CA ASN A 49 4.35 14.43 12.51
C ASN A 49 3.42 13.44 11.80
N SER A 50 3.93 12.30 11.33
CA SER A 50 3.10 11.26 10.73
C SER A 50 2.04 10.78 11.71
N LEU A 51 0.81 10.69 11.21
CA LEU A 51 -0.37 10.42 12.02
C LEU A 51 -0.30 9.04 12.68
N MET A 52 0.35 8.08 12.03
CA MET A 52 0.58 6.74 12.54
C MET A 52 1.33 6.74 13.87
N PHE A 53 2.13 7.77 14.18
CA PHE A 53 2.88 7.86 15.44
C PHE A 53 2.03 8.27 16.65
N SER A 54 0.75 8.60 16.42
CA SER A 54 -0.24 8.60 17.52
C SER A 54 -0.58 7.19 18.02
N LEU A 55 -0.32 6.16 17.21
CA LEU A 55 -0.63 4.75 17.51
C LEU A 55 0.64 3.89 17.66
N LEU A 56 1.73 4.27 16.98
CA LEU A 56 2.96 3.49 16.87
C LEU A 56 4.15 4.26 17.42
N LYS A 57 5.17 3.53 17.91
CA LYS A 57 6.44 4.16 18.31
C LYS A 57 7.31 4.42 17.07
N PRO A 58 7.90 5.62 16.91
CA PRO A 58 8.78 5.92 15.77
C PRO A 58 10.03 5.04 15.69
N GLY A 59 10.67 4.74 16.83
CA GLY A 59 11.93 4.00 16.86
C GLY A 59 11.88 2.62 16.16
N PRO A 60 10.91 1.75 16.48
CA PRO A 60 10.72 0.49 15.76
C PRO A 60 10.46 0.65 14.26
N VAL A 61 9.70 1.66 13.85
CA VAL A 61 9.40 1.93 12.43
C VAL A 61 10.67 2.35 11.68
N ARG A 62 11.49 3.24 12.26
CA ARG A 62 12.77 3.65 11.70
C ARG A 62 13.72 2.45 11.54
N ARG A 63 13.84 1.62 12.58
CA ARG A 63 14.67 0.39 12.51
C ARG A 63 14.19 -0.57 11.43
N LEU A 64 12.88 -0.71 11.25
CA LEU A 64 12.31 -1.57 10.20
C LEU A 64 12.73 -1.09 8.80
N LEU A 65 12.67 0.23 8.58
CA LEU A 65 13.09 0.86 7.34
C LEU A 65 14.60 0.73 7.11
N GLU A 66 15.43 1.03 8.12
CA GLU A 66 16.89 0.90 8.04
C GLU A 66 17.32 -0.54 7.72
N THR A 67 16.72 -1.52 8.39
CA THR A 67 17.01 -2.94 8.21
C THR A 67 16.61 -3.43 6.81
N HIS A 68 15.56 -2.82 6.26
CA HIS A 68 15.11 -3.08 4.91
C HIS A 68 16.08 -2.48 3.86
N GLN A 69 16.44 -1.21 4.03
CA GLN A 69 17.37 -0.49 3.15
C GLN A 69 18.76 -1.12 3.15
N SER A 70 19.20 -1.67 4.27
CA SER A 70 20.48 -2.37 4.36
C SER A 70 20.48 -3.73 3.64
N GLY A 71 19.37 -4.16 3.05
CA GLY A 71 19.22 -5.46 2.38
C GLY A 71 19.30 -6.66 3.34
N ARG A 72 19.27 -6.42 4.66
CA ARG A 72 19.41 -7.47 5.67
C ARG A 72 18.13 -8.29 5.81
N TYR A 73 16.98 -7.64 5.66
CA TYR A 73 15.67 -8.27 5.71
C TYR A 73 14.70 -7.67 4.69
N ASP A 74 13.88 -8.52 4.08
CA ASP A 74 12.78 -8.09 3.23
C ASP A 74 11.57 -7.71 4.10
N ASN A 75 11.37 -6.41 4.29
CA ASN A 75 10.26 -5.83 5.06
C ASN A 75 9.23 -5.11 4.17
N HIS A 76 9.26 -5.30 2.84
CA HIS A 76 8.42 -4.52 1.90
C HIS A 76 6.93 -4.56 2.29
N LYS A 77 6.42 -5.72 2.70
CA LYS A 77 5.01 -5.88 3.09
C LYS A 77 4.63 -5.06 4.32
N LEU A 78 5.50 -5.03 5.32
CA LEU A 78 5.25 -4.28 6.56
C LEU A 78 5.35 -2.78 6.29
N LEU A 79 6.38 -2.35 5.56
CA LEU A 79 6.56 -0.95 5.18
C LEU A 79 5.39 -0.44 4.33
N PHE A 80 4.93 -1.24 3.36
CA PHE A 80 3.73 -0.95 2.58
C PHE A 80 2.49 -0.79 3.48
N SER A 81 2.30 -1.68 4.46
CA SER A 81 1.18 -1.62 5.39
C SER A 81 1.20 -0.35 6.24
N LEU A 82 2.39 0.10 6.67
CA LEU A 82 2.56 1.36 7.41
C LEU A 82 2.22 2.59 6.54
N VAL A 83 2.67 2.61 5.29
CA VAL A 83 2.31 3.67 4.34
C VAL A 83 0.79 3.70 4.12
N MET A 84 0.15 2.54 3.91
CA MET A 84 -1.30 2.48 3.75
C MET A 84 -2.05 2.94 4.99
N LEU A 85 -1.58 2.59 6.20
CA LEU A 85 -2.14 3.06 7.47
C LEU A 85 -2.10 4.60 7.55
N GLU A 86 -0.95 5.20 7.25
CA GLU A 86 -0.80 6.64 7.27
C GLU A 86 -1.73 7.35 6.27
N GLN A 87 -1.81 6.82 5.04
CA GLN A 87 -2.71 7.34 4.02
C GLN A 87 -4.18 7.23 4.43
N TRP A 88 -4.56 6.12 5.08
CA TRP A 88 -5.91 5.92 5.60
C TRP A 88 -6.24 6.93 6.72
N LEU A 89 -5.32 7.15 7.66
CA LEU A 89 -5.48 8.16 8.72
C LEU A 89 -5.65 9.57 8.15
N ARG A 90 -4.88 9.91 7.11
CA ARG A 90 -5.00 11.19 6.40
C ARG A 90 -6.34 11.33 5.68
N GLY A 91 -6.81 10.25 5.03
CA GLY A 91 -8.11 10.22 4.37
C GLY A 91 -9.27 10.41 5.36
N ILE A 92 -9.21 9.79 6.53
CA ILE A 92 -10.23 9.98 7.58
C ILE A 92 -10.24 11.42 8.09
N ARG A 93 -9.07 12.02 8.32
CA ARG A 93 -9.00 13.42 8.76
C ARG A 93 -9.52 14.42 7.72
N GLN A 94 -9.54 14.03 6.45
CA GLN A 94 -10.07 14.86 5.36
C GLN A 94 -11.58 14.70 5.15
N LEU A 95 -12.21 13.65 5.70
CA LEU A 95 -13.67 13.52 5.69
C LEU A 95 -14.25 14.50 6.71
N PRO A 96 -15.02 15.53 6.29
CA PRO A 96 -15.82 16.28 7.24
C PRO A 96 -16.85 15.31 7.82
N LEU A 97 -17.03 15.30 9.13
CA LEU A 97 -18.13 14.62 9.83
C LEU A 97 -19.49 15.30 9.52
N ALA A 98 -19.75 15.64 8.26
CA ALA A 98 -20.97 16.30 7.80
C ALA A 98 -21.92 15.27 7.16
N ALA A 99 -22.33 14.24 7.91
CA ALA A 99 -23.43 13.34 7.49
C ALA A 99 -23.96 12.45 8.64
N ALA A 100 -23.94 12.91 9.89
CA ALA A 100 -24.55 12.15 11.00
C ALA A 100 -25.38 13.08 11.90
N SER A 101 -26.38 13.72 11.29
CA SER A 101 -27.55 14.27 11.98
C SER A 101 -28.64 14.48 10.94
N SER A 102 -29.50 13.47 10.81
CA SER A 102 -30.84 13.54 10.19
C SER A 102 -31.71 12.51 10.88
#